data_AF-A0A0F9CMP8-F1
#
_entry.id   AF-A0A0F9CMP8-F1
#
_cell.length_a   1.000
_cell.length_b   1.000
_cell.length_c   1.000
_cell.angle_alpha   90.00
_cell.angle_beta   90.00
_cell.angle_gamma   90.00
#
_symmetry.space_group_name_H-M   'P 1'
#
loop_
_entity.id
_entity.type
_entity.pdbx_description
1 polymer ?
#
loop_
_entity_poly.entity_id
_entity_poly.type
_entity_poly.pdbx_seq_one_letter_code
_entity_poly.pdbx_strand_id
1 'polypeptide(L)' 'MAITYLKQVETRPAVEGNDIRGVVAQMLAKIEEGGEMAVRDYARDLDGWTGDIAVSAA' A
#
# COMPACT_ATOMS: atom_id res chain seq x y z
N MET A 1 -36.15 -8.77 -2.86
CA MET A 1 -35.87 -7.93 -4.04
C MET A 1 -34.48 -8.29 -4.54
N ALA A 2 -34.31 -8.54 -5.84
CA ALA A 2 -33.01 -8.88 -6.42
C ALA A 2 -32.27 -7.60 -6.84
N ILE A 3 -30.96 -7.54 -6.57
CA ILE A 3 -30.10 -6.43 -7.01
C ILE A 3 -29.76 -6.64 -8.48
N THR A 4 -30.02 -5.64 -9.32
CA THR A 4 -29.60 -5.64 -10.73
C THR A 4 -28.30 -4.87 -10.87
N TYR A 5 -27.23 -5.56 -11.25
CA TYR A 5 -25.94 -4.94 -11.53
C TYR A 5 -25.91 -4.42 -12.97
N LEU A 6 -25.62 -3.14 -13.16
CA LEU A 6 -25.51 -2.49 -14.49
C LEU A 6 -24.15 -2.71 -15.15
N LYS A 7 -23.13 -3.05 -14.37
CA LYS A 7 -21.78 -3.40 -14.84
C LYS A 7 -21.17 -4.38 -13.86
N GLN A 8 -20.73 -5.53 -14.38
CA GLN A 8 -20.01 -6.54 -13.62
C GLN A 8 -18.85 -7.04 -14.47
N VAL A 9 -17.72 -7.30 -13.82
CA VAL A 9 -16.58 -7.94 -14.47
C VAL A 9 -16.64 -9.43 -14.16
N GLU A 10 -16.59 -10.27 -15.20
CA GLU A 10 -16.71 -11.74 -15.07
C GLU A 10 -15.50 -12.36 -14.36
N THR A 11 -14.31 -11.77 -14.53
CA THR A 11 -13.05 -12.31 -14.05
C THR A 11 -12.24 -11.27 -13.29
N ARG A 12 -11.78 -11.65 -12.10
CA ARG A 12 -10.82 -10.89 -11.31
C ARG A 12 -9.51 -10.74 -12.08
N PRO A 13 -8.83 -9.56 -12.06
CA PRO A 13 -7.58 -9.38 -12.79
C PRO A 13 -6.52 -10.36 -12.30
N ALA A 14 -5.83 -11.05 -13.22
CA ALA A 14 -4.76 -11.99 -12.89
C ALA A 14 -3.60 -11.34 -12.11
N VAL A 15 -3.47 -10.01 -12.20
CA VAL A 15 -2.46 -9.20 -11.51
C VAL A 15 -2.60 -9.23 -9.99
N GLU A 16 -3.78 -9.55 -9.44
CA GLU A 16 -3.94 -9.74 -7.99
C GLU A 16 -3.16 -10.94 -7.43
N GLY A 17 -2.57 -11.77 -8.31
CA GLY A 17 -1.76 -12.94 -7.95
C GLY A 17 -0.25 -12.74 -7.94
N ASN A 18 0.29 -11.59 -8.39
CA ASN A 18 1.70 -11.29 -8.08
C ASN A 18 1.80 -11.18 -6.55
N ASP A 19 2.75 -11.89 -5.93
CA ASP A 19 2.79 -12.16 -4.48
C ASP A 19 2.83 -10.90 -3.60
N ILE A 20 1.68 -10.25 -3.46
CA ILE A 20 1.50 -9.00 -2.73
C ILE A 20 1.75 -9.23 -1.24
N ARG A 21 1.47 -10.45 -0.77
CA ARG A 21 1.75 -10.87 0.60
C ARG A 21 3.25 -10.91 0.86
N GLY A 22 4.03 -11.47 -0.06
CA GLY A 22 5.49 -11.48 0.02
C GLY A 22 6.08 -10.06 -0.01
N VAL A 23 5.56 -9.19 -0.88
CA VAL A 23 6.00 -7.78 -0.93
C VAL A 23 5.71 -7.06 0.38
N VAL A 24 4.48 -7.16 0.91
CA VAL A 24 4.10 -6.52 2.18
C VAL A 24 4.91 -7.09 3.35
N ALA A 25 5.16 -8.40 3.39
CA ALA A 25 5.98 -9.01 4.43
C ALA A 25 7.42 -8.46 4.43
N GLN A 26 8.03 -8.28 3.25
CA GLN A 26 9.35 -7.66 3.13
C GLN A 26 9.34 -6.19 3.55
N MET A 27 8.28 -5.45 3.20
CA MET A 27 8.13 -4.06 3.63
C MET A 27 8.08 -3.94 5.15
N LEU A 28 7.27 -4.78 5.81
CA LEU A 28 7.13 -4.81 7.26
C LEU A 28 8.44 -5.19 7.96
N ALA A 29 9.16 -6.20 7.48
CA ALA A 29 10.45 -6.60 8.05
C ALA A 29 11.48 -5.45 7.99
N LYS A 30 11.53 -4.73 6.87
CA LYS A 30 12.40 -3.54 6.72
C LYS A 30 12.00 -2.40 7.65
N ILE A 31 10.70 -2.20 7.89
CA ILE A 31 10.21 -1.19 8.83
C ILE A 31 10.54 -1.61 10.27
N GLU A 32 10.44 -2.89 10.60
CA GLU A 32 10.81 -3.42 11.92
C GLU A 32 12.31 -3.22 12.22
N GLU A 33 13.19 -3.46 11.24
CA GLU A 33 14.63 -3.27 11.37
C GLU A 33 15.05 -1.78 11.33
N GLY A 34 14.52 -1.03 10.36
CA GLY A 34 14.96 0.34 10.05
C GLY A 34 14.14 1.45 10.70
N GLY A 35 13.03 1.11 11.35
CA GLY A 35 12.14 2.05 12.03
C GLY A 35 11.67 3.20 11.12
N GLU A 36 11.69 4.42 11.67
CA GLU A 36 11.16 5.62 11.00
C GLU A 36 11.91 5.99 9.71
N MET A 37 13.19 5.62 9.58
CA MET A 37 13.96 5.84 8.36
C MET A 37 13.41 5.03 7.20
N ALA A 38 13.11 3.74 7.42
CA ALA A 38 12.50 2.89 6.40
C ALA A 38 11.11 3.39 5.98
N VAL A 39 10.33 3.94 6.93
CA VAL A 39 9.04 4.56 6.63
C VAL A 39 9.20 5.79 5.73
N ARG A 40 10.17 6.67 6.03
CA ARG A 40 10.49 7.84 5.19
C ARG A 40 10.90 7.44 3.78
N ASP A 41 11.70 6.38 3.64
CA ASP A 41 12.10 5.88 2.34
C ASP A 41 10.89 5.40 1.52
N TYR A 42 9.98 4.63 2.14
CA TYR A 42 8.76 4.21 1.46
C TYR A 42 7.82 5.37 1.11
N ALA A 43 7.68 6.36 1.99
CA ALA A 43 6.87 7.56 1.70
C ALA A 43 7.42 8.33 0.49
N ARG A 44 8.75 8.44 0.37
CA ARG A 44 9.39 9.05 -0.80
C ARG A 44 9.17 8.21 -2.05
N ASP A 45 9.43 6.90 -1.98
CA ASP A 45 9.52 6.07 -3.18
C ASP A 45 8.14 5.68 -3.73
N LEU A 46 7.13 5.53 -2.87
CA LEU A 46 5.78 5.10 -3.26
C LEU A 46 4.82 6.29 -3.42
N ASP A 47 4.87 7.25 -2.51
CA ASP A 47 3.94 8.39 -2.47
C ASP A 47 4.58 9.68 -3.03
N GLY A 48 5.89 9.70 -3.25
CA GLY A 48 6.63 10.91 -3.65
C GLY A 48 6.80 11.92 -2.50
N TRP A 49 6.50 11.56 -1.26
CA TRP A 49 6.51 12.47 -0.11
C TRP A 49 7.88 12.57 0.54
N THR A 50 8.39 13.80 0.67
CA THR A 50 9.70 14.11 1.29
C THR A 50 9.61 15.09 2.46
N GLY A 51 8.40 15.51 2.83
CA GLY A 51 8.15 16.45 3.92
C GLY A 51 8.06 15.77 5.28
N ASP A 52 7.69 16.56 6.29
CA ASP A 52 7.46 16.06 7.64
C ASP A 52 6.31 15.07 7.68
N ILE A 53 6.50 13.96 8.41
CA ILE A 53 5.48 12.92 8.59
C ILE A 53 4.50 13.32 9.70
N ALA A 54 5.00 13.91 10.78
CA ALA A 54 4.17 14.34 11.89
C ALA A 54 3.44 15.64 11.50
N VAL A 55 2.11 15.57 11.43
CA VAL A 55 1.28 16.77 11.22
C VAL A 55 1.12 17.48 12.57
N SER A 56 1.61 18.71 12.66
CA SER A 56 1.39 19.55 13.84
C SER A 56 0.00 20.18 13.82
N ALA A 57 -0.54 20.49 15.00
CA ALA A 57 -1.74 21.31 15.12
C ALA A 57 -1.48 22.73 14.56
N ALA A 58 -2.55 23.36 14.07
CA ALA A 58 -2.56 24.74 13.57
C ALA A 58 -2.64 25.76 14.71
#